data_AF-A0A094GNG1-F1
#
_entry.id   AF-A0A094GNG1-F1
#
_cell.length_a   1.000
_cell.length_b   1.000
_cell.length_c   1.000
_cell.angle_alpha   90.00
_cell.angle_beta   90.00
_cell.angle_gamma   90.00
#
_symmetry.space_group_name_H-M   'P 1'
#
loop_
_entity.id
_entity.type
_entity.pdbx_description
1 polymer ?
#
loop_
_entity_poly.entity_id
_entity_poly.type
_entity_poly.pdbx_seq_one_letter_code
_entity_poly.pdbx_strand_id
1 'polypeptide(L)'
;MTVQNTATGETVRKMASDSGIVIRPFNPAPDSWDEVAVSRICEITAPPDLRSVLAPAPSAPLAPYLWAIPYVRLEPGTCFVLDASTSASNDSNDGDVTGTSSLVPANCVGYILCAPSTPSFVAAYEEKYLPTLPSSWAAPPPPALKWEGATLGGGMLQALHAPSSMLHSDFPELVE
;
A
#
# COMPACT_ATOMS: atom_id res chain seq x y z
N MET A 1 -34.38 -52.81 -33.99
CA MET A 1 -33.95 -51.41 -34.13
C MET A 1 -34.70 -50.58 -33.11
N THR A 2 -34.06 -50.26 -31.98
CA THR A 2 -34.50 -49.20 -31.07
C THR A 2 -33.28 -48.73 -30.32
N VAL A 3 -32.87 -47.50 -30.58
CA VAL A 3 -31.75 -46.82 -29.91
C VAL A 3 -32.40 -46.03 -28.76
N GLN A 4 -31.97 -46.27 -27.53
CA GLN A 4 -32.20 -45.33 -26.43
C GLN A 4 -30.87 -45.06 -25.73
N ASN A 5 -30.35 -43.89 -26.08
CA ASN A 5 -29.22 -43.20 -25.49
C ASN A 5 -29.68 -42.66 -24.13
N THR A 6 -29.01 -43.02 -23.03
CA THR A 6 -29.23 -42.35 -21.74
C THR A 6 -27.90 -41.89 -21.19
N ALA A 7 -27.85 -40.58 -20.98
CA ALA A 7 -26.67 -39.77 -20.74
C ALA A 7 -26.00 -40.10 -19.42
N THR A 8 -24.67 -40.22 -19.50
CA THR A 8 -23.72 -40.27 -18.40
C THR A 8 -23.94 -39.04 -17.50
N GLY A 9 -24.20 -39.28 -16.22
CA GLY A 9 -24.48 -38.23 -15.24
C GLY A 9 -23.34 -37.22 -15.12
N GLU A 10 -23.63 -35.97 -15.47
CA GLU A 10 -22.81 -34.83 -15.07
C GLU A 10 -22.90 -34.69 -13.56
N THR A 11 -21.85 -35.12 -12.87
CA THR A 11 -21.56 -34.68 -11.50
C THR A 11 -21.44 -33.15 -11.53
N VAL A 12 -22.51 -32.47 -11.15
CA VAL A 12 -22.49 -31.05 -10.79
C VAL A 12 -21.43 -30.90 -9.71
N ARG A 13 -20.26 -30.37 -10.09
CA ARG A 13 -19.30 -29.84 -9.12
C ARG A 13 -20.02 -28.70 -8.42
N LYS A 14 -20.51 -28.98 -7.21
CA LYS A 14 -20.86 -27.96 -6.23
C LYS A 14 -19.62 -27.08 -6.11
N MET A 15 -19.67 -25.86 -6.66
CA MET A 15 -18.57 -24.90 -6.51
C MET A 15 -18.34 -24.76 -5.01
N ALA A 16 -17.17 -25.21 -4.56
CA ALA A 16 -16.70 -24.91 -3.22
C ALA A 16 -16.75 -23.39 -3.08
N SER A 17 -17.20 -22.90 -1.92
CA SER A 17 -17.12 -21.50 -1.54
C SER A 17 -15.78 -20.93 -2.00
N ASP A 18 -15.76 -19.89 -2.84
CA ASP A 18 -14.54 -19.29 -3.38
C ASP A 18 -13.67 -18.73 -2.25
N SER A 19 -12.86 -19.60 -1.65
CA SER A 19 -11.79 -19.25 -0.73
C SER A 19 -10.64 -18.73 -1.60
N GLY A 20 -10.71 -17.45 -1.96
CA GLY A 20 -9.74 -16.80 -2.83
C GLY A 20 -9.41 -15.39 -2.36
N ILE A 21 -8.19 -14.94 -2.65
CA ILE A 21 -7.76 -13.56 -2.41
C ILE A 21 -8.49 -12.68 -3.44
N VAL A 22 -9.17 -11.64 -2.97
CA VAL A 22 -9.95 -10.73 -3.82
C VAL A 22 -9.34 -9.34 -3.84
N ILE A 23 -9.36 -8.67 -4.99
CA ILE A 23 -9.04 -7.24 -5.07
C ILE A 23 -10.32 -6.47 -4.71
N ARG A 24 -10.22 -5.54 -3.77
CA ARG A 24 -11.32 -4.64 -3.40
C ARG A 24 -10.85 -3.19 -3.29
N PRO A 25 -11.75 -2.21 -3.41
CA PRO A 25 -11.42 -0.81 -3.14
C PRO A 25 -10.84 -0.63 -1.73
N PHE A 26 -9.88 0.28 -1.61
CA PHE A 26 -9.40 0.76 -0.32
C PHE A 26 -10.57 1.40 0.45
N ASN A 27 -10.71 1.04 1.73
CA ASN A 27 -11.70 1.61 2.63
C ASN A 27 -11.06 2.73 3.48
N PRO A 28 -11.38 4.02 3.22
CA PRO A 28 -10.82 5.16 3.95
C PRO A 28 -11.51 5.44 5.30
N ALA A 29 -12.47 4.61 5.72
CA ALA A 29 -13.16 4.82 6.99
C ALA A 29 -12.17 4.79 8.18
N PRO A 30 -12.32 5.63 9.22
CA PRO A 30 -11.38 5.69 10.34
C PRO A 30 -11.24 4.40 11.16
N ASP A 31 -12.23 3.51 11.09
CA ASP A 31 -12.26 2.19 11.73
C ASP A 31 -11.75 1.06 10.80
N SER A 32 -11.40 1.40 9.56
CA SER A 32 -10.75 0.50 8.61
C SER A 32 -9.29 0.26 9.00
N TRP A 33 -8.83 -0.98 8.81
CA TRP A 33 -7.42 -1.34 8.96
C TRP A 33 -6.60 -1.17 7.68
N ASP A 34 -7.22 -0.73 6.58
CA ASP A 34 -6.55 -0.70 5.28
C ASP A 34 -5.35 0.24 5.25
N GLU A 35 -5.44 1.45 5.84
CA GLU A 35 -4.28 2.37 5.88
C GLU A 35 -3.12 1.77 6.67
N VAL A 36 -3.44 1.11 7.79
CA VAL A 36 -2.45 0.43 8.64
C VAL A 36 -1.81 -0.73 7.89
N ALA A 37 -2.60 -1.53 7.17
CA ALA A 37 -2.10 -2.64 6.37
C ALA A 37 -1.23 -2.15 5.20
N VAL A 38 -1.67 -1.12 4.46
CA VAL A 38 -0.90 -0.48 3.39
C VAL A 38 0.45 0.03 3.93
N SER A 39 0.42 0.72 5.08
CA SER A 39 1.64 1.19 5.75
C SER A 39 2.59 0.04 6.07
N ARG A 40 2.05 -1.03 6.68
CA ARG A 40 2.84 -2.19 7.08
C ARG A 40 3.43 -2.92 5.88
N ILE A 41 2.64 -3.16 4.84
CA ILE A 41 3.08 -3.83 3.60
C ILE A 41 4.19 -3.01 2.95
N CYS A 42 4.05 -1.68 2.87
CA CYS A 42 5.08 -0.81 2.33
C CYS A 42 6.38 -0.90 3.13
N GLU A 43 6.30 -0.92 4.45
CA GLU A 43 7.46 -1.07 5.33
C GLU A 43 8.17 -2.43 5.11
N ILE A 44 7.44 -3.55 5.18
CA ILE A 44 8.07 -4.89 5.15
C ILE A 44 8.63 -5.25 3.76
N THR A 45 8.06 -4.68 2.70
CA THR A 45 8.53 -4.88 1.32
C THR A 45 9.64 -3.90 0.93
N ALA A 46 9.92 -2.88 1.75
CA ALA A 46 11.04 -1.98 1.51
C ALA A 46 12.40 -2.71 1.63
N PRO A 47 13.40 -2.29 0.84
CA PRO A 47 14.79 -2.71 1.00
C PRO A 47 15.27 -2.70 2.47
N PRO A 48 16.12 -3.65 2.90
CA PRO A 48 16.53 -3.79 4.30
C PRO A 48 17.11 -2.52 4.93
N ASP A 49 17.87 -1.75 4.16
CA ASP A 49 18.43 -0.46 4.55
C ASP A 49 17.33 0.58 4.79
N LEU A 50 16.31 0.64 3.93
CA LEU A 50 15.15 1.53 4.11
C LEU A 50 14.28 1.14 5.31
N ARG A 51 14.16 -0.15 5.63
CA ARG A 51 13.48 -0.62 6.85
C ARG A 51 14.16 -0.14 8.14
N SER A 52 15.47 0.09 8.10
CA SER A 52 16.24 0.57 9.25
C SER A 52 16.17 2.10 9.44
N VAL A 53 15.67 2.84 8.45
CA VAL A 53 15.59 4.30 8.46
C VAL A 53 14.34 4.77 9.22
N LEU A 54 14.56 5.63 10.21
CA LEU A 54 13.57 6.10 11.20
C LEU A 54 13.00 4.99 12.11
N ALA A 55 13.69 3.86 12.20
CA ALA A 55 13.56 2.91 13.31
C ALA A 55 14.69 3.21 14.31
N PRO A 56 14.41 3.95 15.39
CA PRO A 56 13.60 3.32 16.42
C PRO A 56 12.41 4.16 16.88
N ALA A 57 11.49 3.46 17.55
CA ALA A 57 10.37 4.05 18.26
C ALA A 57 10.82 5.25 19.11
N PRO A 58 10.00 6.32 19.16
CA PRO A 58 8.61 6.36 18.72
C PRO A 58 8.40 6.76 17.25
N SER A 59 9.46 6.84 16.43
CA SER A 59 9.33 7.32 15.05
C SER A 59 8.60 6.32 14.16
N ALA A 60 7.63 6.81 13.38
CA ALA A 60 6.95 6.03 12.35
C ALA A 60 7.91 5.75 11.17
N PRO A 61 7.75 4.61 10.47
CA PRO A 61 8.59 4.31 9.31
C PRO A 61 8.39 5.38 8.22
N LEU A 62 9.49 5.89 7.66
CA LEU A 62 9.42 6.98 6.65
C LEU A 62 8.88 6.51 5.31
N ALA A 63 9.19 5.27 4.93
CA ALA A 63 8.89 4.71 3.61
C ALA A 63 7.38 4.77 3.25
N PRO A 64 6.44 4.35 4.12
CA PRO A 64 5.02 4.50 3.84
C PRO A 64 4.58 5.94 3.60
N TYR A 65 5.12 6.90 4.35
CA TYR A 65 4.77 8.30 4.19
C TYR A 65 5.25 8.89 2.87
N LEU A 66 6.28 8.31 2.26
CA LEU A 66 6.78 8.73 0.96
C LEU A 66 6.04 8.03 -0.19
N TRP A 67 5.79 6.73 -0.08
CA TRP A 67 5.41 5.91 -1.23
C TRP A 67 3.99 5.33 -1.20
N ALA A 68 3.27 5.41 -0.07
CA ALA A 68 1.97 4.74 0.06
C ALA A 68 0.87 5.63 0.64
N ILE A 69 1.10 6.19 1.82
CA ILE A 69 0.12 7.01 2.56
C ILE A 69 -0.41 8.23 1.77
N PRO A 70 0.41 8.96 0.98
CA PRO A 70 -0.11 10.08 0.20
C PRO A 70 -1.23 9.67 -0.76
N TYR A 71 -1.11 8.50 -1.40
CA TYR A 71 -2.10 8.01 -2.36
C TYR A 71 -3.43 7.69 -1.69
N VAL A 72 -3.42 6.93 -0.59
CA VAL A 72 -4.65 6.52 0.08
C VAL A 72 -5.36 7.69 0.78
N ARG A 73 -4.63 8.76 1.14
CA ARG A 73 -5.22 9.95 1.76
C ARG A 73 -5.73 10.99 0.75
N LEU A 74 -5.04 11.16 -0.37
CA LEU A 74 -5.42 12.16 -1.39
C LEU A 74 -6.35 11.58 -2.46
N GLU A 75 -6.15 10.32 -2.85
CA GLU A 75 -6.84 9.67 -3.96
C GLU A 75 -7.39 8.26 -3.59
N PRO A 76 -8.10 8.09 -2.46
CA PRO A 76 -8.57 6.77 -2.00
C PRO A 76 -9.44 6.06 -3.03
N GLY A 77 -10.21 6.82 -3.84
CA GLY A 77 -11.10 6.27 -4.86
C GLY A 77 -10.39 5.56 -6.01
N THR A 78 -9.07 5.70 -6.11
CA THR A 78 -8.24 5.02 -7.12
C THR A 78 -7.31 3.96 -6.51
N CYS A 79 -7.42 3.70 -5.21
CA CYS A 79 -6.60 2.75 -4.47
C CYS A 79 -7.37 1.44 -4.21
N PHE A 80 -6.65 0.33 -4.25
CA PHE A 80 -7.19 -1.02 -4.06
C PHE A 80 -6.28 -1.85 -3.14
N VAL A 81 -6.86 -2.81 -2.46
CA VAL A 81 -6.16 -3.77 -1.60
C VAL A 81 -6.49 -5.21 -1.98
N LEU A 82 -5.56 -6.12 -1.70
CA LEU A 82 -5.76 -7.57 -1.83
C LEU A 82 -6.24 -8.11 -0.48
N ASP A 83 -7.47 -8.62 -0.43
CA ASP A 83 -8.14 -9.14 0.75
C ASP A 83 -8.21 -10.67 0.73
N ALA A 84 -7.57 -11.30 1.71
CA ALA A 84 -7.50 -12.73 1.93
C ALA A 84 -8.46 -13.22 3.04
N SER A 85 -9.38 -12.38 3.56
CA SER A 85 -10.30 -12.74 4.66
C SER A 85 -11.19 -13.95 4.36
N THR A 86 -11.56 -14.16 3.10
CA THR A 86 -12.33 -15.32 2.63
C THR A 86 -11.48 -16.57 2.41
N SER A 87 -10.15 -16.42 2.37
CA SER A 87 -9.17 -17.50 2.20
C SER A 87 -8.63 -18.04 3.53
N ALA A 88 -8.83 -17.31 4.64
CA ALA A 88 -8.49 -17.79 5.97
C ALA A 88 -9.43 -18.94 6.35
N SER A 89 -8.91 -20.18 6.36
CA SER A 89 -9.65 -21.34 6.83
C SER A 89 -10.13 -21.15 8.26
N ASN A 90 -11.37 -21.55 8.57
CA ASN A 90 -11.93 -21.61 9.94
C ASN A 90 -11.18 -22.59 10.88
N ASP A 91 -10.05 -23.15 10.45
CA ASP A 91 -9.35 -24.28 11.08
C ASP A 91 -7.87 -23.96 11.34
N SER A 92 -7.61 -22.78 11.94
CA SER A 92 -6.33 -22.39 12.58
C SER A 92 -6.43 -20.89 12.93
N ASN A 93 -6.31 -20.42 14.17
CA ASN A 93 -5.05 -20.20 14.89
C ASN A 93 -3.81 -19.79 14.06
N ASP A 94 -3.97 -19.39 12.80
CA ASP A 94 -2.92 -18.93 11.89
C ASP A 94 -3.47 -17.63 11.26
N GLY A 95 -3.42 -16.48 11.94
CA GLY A 95 -2.23 -15.97 12.58
C GLY A 95 -1.36 -15.34 11.50
N ASP A 96 -1.86 -14.28 10.87
CA ASP A 96 -1.07 -13.41 9.99
C ASP A 96 -0.60 -14.00 8.65
N VAL A 97 -1.40 -13.79 7.59
CA VAL A 97 -1.08 -14.16 6.20
C VAL A 97 0.18 -13.45 5.69
N THR A 98 0.60 -12.37 6.34
CA THR A 98 1.85 -11.67 6.01
C THR A 98 3.06 -12.22 6.78
N GLY A 99 2.85 -12.96 7.87
CA GLY A 99 3.89 -13.44 8.78
C GLY A 99 4.70 -12.32 9.46
N THR A 100 4.15 -11.11 9.58
CA THR A 100 4.83 -9.89 10.01
C THR A 100 4.35 -9.18 11.29
N SER A 101 3.16 -9.44 11.87
CA SER A 101 2.70 -8.96 13.20
C SER A 101 1.28 -9.44 13.57
N SER A 102 1.05 -9.77 14.85
CA SER A 102 -0.29 -9.99 15.43
C SER A 102 -1.10 -8.68 15.65
N LEU A 103 -0.54 -7.53 15.32
CA LEU A 103 -1.12 -6.20 15.62
C LEU A 103 -1.98 -5.63 14.47
N VAL A 104 -1.98 -6.24 13.29
CA VAL A 104 -2.77 -5.82 12.12
C VAL A 104 -3.57 -7.02 11.63
N PRO A 105 -4.87 -6.88 11.33
CA PRO A 105 -5.64 -7.96 10.75
C PRO A 105 -4.97 -8.50 9.48
N ALA A 106 -4.75 -9.81 9.50
CA ALA A 106 -4.06 -10.60 8.50
C ALA A 106 -4.70 -10.63 7.10
N ASN A 107 -5.79 -9.90 6.89
CA ASN A 107 -6.62 -10.04 5.70
C ASN A 107 -6.12 -9.19 4.53
N CYS A 108 -5.57 -8.00 4.77
CA CYS A 108 -4.98 -7.20 3.69
C CYS A 108 -3.52 -7.61 3.46
N VAL A 109 -3.22 -8.14 2.27
CA VAL A 109 -1.93 -8.77 1.95
C VAL A 109 -1.18 -8.11 0.80
N GLY A 110 -1.77 -7.08 0.20
CA GLY A 110 -1.18 -6.34 -0.90
C GLY A 110 -2.00 -5.09 -1.23
N TYR A 111 -1.44 -4.20 -2.03
CA TYR A 111 -2.11 -2.99 -2.48
C TYR A 111 -1.74 -2.65 -3.92
N ILE A 112 -2.62 -1.87 -4.56
CA ILE A 112 -2.37 -1.16 -5.81
C ILE A 112 -2.83 0.27 -5.58
N LEU A 113 -1.92 1.23 -5.69
CA LEU A 113 -2.17 2.64 -5.41
C LEU A 113 -1.98 3.44 -6.69
N CYS A 114 -2.87 4.38 -6.94
CA CYS A 114 -2.89 5.16 -8.17
C CYS A 114 -3.10 6.64 -7.85
N ALA A 115 -2.64 7.50 -8.75
CA ALA A 115 -3.05 8.89 -8.84
C ALA A 115 -3.43 9.15 -10.31
N PRO A 116 -4.65 9.61 -10.60
CA PRO A 116 -5.13 9.73 -11.97
C PRO A 116 -4.45 10.87 -12.76
N SER A 117 -3.80 11.80 -12.06
CA SER A 117 -3.09 12.94 -12.65
C SER A 117 -1.93 13.33 -11.76
N THR A 118 -0.70 13.13 -12.23
CA THR A 118 0.51 13.52 -11.49
C THR A 118 0.52 15.01 -11.14
N PRO A 119 0.18 15.95 -12.06
CA PRO A 119 0.09 17.38 -11.72
C PRO A 119 -0.90 17.69 -10.60
N SER A 120 -2.12 17.15 -10.67
CA SER A 120 -3.14 17.37 -9.64
C SER A 120 -2.73 16.76 -8.30
N PHE A 121 -2.12 15.58 -8.34
CA PHE A 121 -1.61 14.89 -7.15
C PHE A 121 -0.50 15.68 -6.47
N VAL A 122 0.47 16.21 -7.22
CA VAL A 122 1.55 17.07 -6.70
C VAL A 122 0.98 18.30 -6.02
N ALA A 123 0.03 19.00 -6.66
CA ALA A 123 -0.61 20.17 -6.07
C ALA A 123 -1.34 19.82 -4.75
N ALA A 124 -2.11 18.73 -4.72
CA ALA A 124 -2.79 18.27 -3.52
C ALA A 124 -1.81 17.78 -2.43
N TYR A 125 -0.68 17.20 -2.83
CA TYR A 125 0.36 16.75 -1.93
C TYR A 125 0.95 17.94 -1.15
N GLU A 126 1.29 19.02 -1.87
CA GLU A 126 1.82 20.25 -1.26
C GLU A 126 0.78 20.94 -0.37
N GLU A 127 -0.44 21.12 -0.87
CA GLU A 127 -1.49 21.86 -0.19
C GLU A 127 -2.07 21.12 1.03
N LYS A 128 -2.25 19.79 0.92
CA LYS A 128 -3.06 19.01 1.86
C LYS A 128 -2.27 17.95 2.61
N TYR A 129 -1.29 17.31 1.97
CA TYR A 129 -0.59 16.19 2.61
C TYR A 129 0.59 16.65 3.48
N LEU A 130 1.49 17.50 2.96
CA LEU A 130 2.64 18.01 3.73
C LEU A 130 2.24 18.63 5.08
N PRO A 131 1.15 19.43 5.19
CA PRO A 131 0.71 19.97 6.47
C PRO A 131 0.25 18.93 7.50
N THR A 132 -0.04 17.69 7.09
CA THR A 132 -0.47 16.60 7.98
C THR A 132 0.68 15.78 8.54
N LEU A 133 1.91 16.04 8.08
CA LEU A 133 3.09 15.33 8.56
C LEU A 133 3.35 15.62 10.04
N PRO A 134 3.94 14.67 10.79
CA PRO A 134 4.41 14.90 12.14
C PRO A 134 5.30 16.15 12.22
N SER A 135 5.23 16.90 13.32
CA SER A 135 6.01 18.12 13.51
C SER A 135 7.53 17.91 13.39
N SER A 136 8.03 16.72 13.75
CA SER A 136 9.43 16.31 13.57
C SER A 136 9.86 16.23 12.10
N TRP A 137 8.91 16.16 11.17
CA TRP A 137 9.12 16.06 9.73
C TRP A 137 8.58 17.29 8.98
N ALA A 138 8.15 18.34 9.68
CA ALA A 138 7.51 19.51 9.07
C ALA A 138 8.42 20.30 8.12
N ALA A 139 9.74 20.11 8.21
CA ALA A 139 10.72 20.73 7.32
C ALA A 139 11.78 19.70 6.87
N PRO A 140 12.29 19.82 5.64
CA PRO A 140 13.39 18.98 5.19
C PRO A 140 14.70 19.36 5.91
N PRO A 141 15.59 18.38 6.17
CA PRO A 141 16.88 18.66 6.77
C PRO A 141 17.79 19.42 5.78
N PRO A 142 18.47 20.51 6.16
CA PRO A 142 19.55 21.09 5.36
C PRO A 142 20.90 20.42 5.71
N PRO A 143 21.87 20.27 4.77
CA PRO A 143 21.86 20.52 3.31
C PRO A 143 21.36 19.30 2.50
N ALA A 144 21.38 19.35 1.16
CA ALA A 144 21.04 18.20 0.29
C ALA A 144 21.86 16.94 0.67
N LEU A 145 21.16 15.88 1.08
CA LEU A 145 21.74 14.65 1.59
C LEU A 145 21.65 13.55 0.55
N LYS A 146 22.67 12.69 0.52
CA LYS A 146 22.66 11.53 -0.36
C LYS A 146 21.75 10.43 0.19
N TRP A 147 21.21 9.64 -0.73
CA TRP A 147 20.37 8.49 -0.43
C TRP A 147 21.20 7.23 -0.16
N GLU A 148 22.15 7.32 0.76
CA GLU A 148 23.03 6.21 1.10
C GLU A 148 23.50 6.26 2.55
N GLY A 149 23.77 5.08 3.12
CA GLY A 149 24.36 4.94 4.44
C GLY A 149 23.66 5.77 5.52
N ALA A 150 24.45 6.52 6.29
CA ALA A 150 23.97 7.31 7.43
C ALA A 150 23.07 8.50 7.03
N THR A 151 23.07 8.93 5.77
CA THR A 151 22.28 10.09 5.31
C THR A 151 20.97 9.70 4.63
N LEU A 152 20.71 8.40 4.46
CA LEU A 152 19.54 7.87 3.76
C LEU A 152 18.22 8.46 4.28
N GLY A 153 18.01 8.48 5.60
CA GLY A 153 16.79 9.05 6.18
C GLY A 153 16.60 10.55 5.94
N GLY A 154 17.68 11.31 5.93
CA GLY A 154 17.61 12.72 5.59
C GLY A 154 17.34 12.96 4.11
N GLY A 155 17.93 12.14 3.22
CA GLY A 155 17.64 12.17 1.79
C GLY A 155 16.18 11.80 1.46
N MET A 156 15.64 10.78 2.14
CA MET A 156 14.22 10.43 2.02
C MET A 156 13.30 11.54 2.53
N LEU A 157 13.65 12.19 3.65
CA LEU A 157 12.85 13.30 4.17
C LEU A 157 12.90 14.50 3.20
N GLN A 158 14.02 14.74 2.53
CA GLN A 158 14.07 15.74 1.45
C GLN A 158 13.17 15.36 0.27
N ALA A 159 13.15 14.08 -0.12
CA ALA A 159 12.24 13.58 -1.14
C ALA A 159 10.77 13.81 -0.79
N LEU A 160 10.41 13.55 0.47
CA LEU A 160 9.06 13.75 1.01
C LEU A 160 8.58 15.18 0.80
N HIS A 161 9.49 16.16 0.87
CA HIS A 161 9.23 17.59 0.71
C HIS A 161 9.43 18.11 -0.72
N ALA A 162 9.69 17.24 -1.69
CA ALA A 162 9.94 17.62 -3.09
C ALA A 162 8.99 16.92 -4.07
N PRO A 163 7.65 17.00 -3.89
CA PRO A 163 6.70 16.31 -4.77
C PRO A 163 6.76 16.80 -6.23
N SER A 164 7.17 18.04 -6.48
CA SER A 164 7.41 18.59 -7.82
C SER A 164 8.44 17.80 -8.64
N SER A 165 9.30 17.01 -8.00
CA SER A 165 10.21 16.08 -8.71
C SER A 165 9.48 15.01 -9.52
N MET A 166 8.21 14.71 -9.20
CA MET A 166 7.37 13.77 -9.96
C MET A 166 6.92 14.33 -11.32
N LEU A 167 6.99 15.64 -11.55
CA LEU A 167 6.47 16.28 -12.77
C LEU A 167 7.38 16.12 -14.00
N HIS A 168 8.58 15.51 -13.84
CA HIS A 168 9.54 15.21 -14.91
C HIS A 168 9.52 16.23 -16.08
N SER A 169 9.91 17.48 -15.81
CA SER A 169 9.88 18.57 -16.80
C SER A 169 10.65 18.27 -18.09
N ASP A 170 11.63 17.37 -18.02
CA ASP A 170 12.47 16.96 -19.15
C ASP A 170 11.77 15.92 -20.04
N PHE A 171 10.70 15.28 -19.56
CA PHE A 171 9.94 14.23 -20.23
C PHE A 171 8.43 14.35 -19.98
N PRO A 172 7.78 15.43 -20.46
CA PRO A 172 6.37 15.70 -20.18
C PRO A 172 5.42 14.60 -20.67
N GLU A 173 5.78 13.88 -21.74
CA GLU A 173 4.97 12.78 -22.28
C GLU A 173 4.85 11.57 -21.33
N LEU A 174 5.68 11.47 -20.28
CA LEU A 174 5.57 10.40 -19.27
C LEU A 174 4.50 10.69 -18.20
N VAL A 175 3.96 11.91 -18.15
CA VAL A 175 3.01 12.39 -17.13
C VAL A 175 1.65 12.82 -17.70
N GLU A 176 1.43 12.61 -19.01
CA GLU A 176 0.17 12.85 -19.74
C GLU A 176 -0.70 11.59 -19.90
#